data_AF-A0AAD0VAC2-F1
#
_entry.id   AF-A0AAD0VAC2-F1
#
_cell.length_a   1.000
_cell.length_b   1.000
_cell.length_c   1.000
_cell.angle_alpha   90.00
_cell.angle_beta   90.00
_cell.angle_gamma   90.00
#
_symmetry.space_group_name_H-M   'P 1'
#
loop_
_entity.id
_entity.type
_entity.pdbx_description
1 polymer ?
#
loop_
_entity_poly.entity_id
_entity_poly.type
_entity_poly.pdbx_seq_one_letter_code
_entity_poly.pdbx_strand_id
1 'polypeptide(L)'
;MSNTLIVYTVGYGNSSDRSFAMSDATLKRGFQYKGILLHSSHEAAVEDMEDDIRQGEDPEELGVITLKINRNGDLYDEYGVMLHDQIALQNNQSKLEVRQHLQEYFLHEMADRRSKLEAATESAMGM
;
A
#
# COMPACT_ATOMS: atom_id res chain seq x y z
N MET A 1 12.79 5.39 -15.22
CA MET A 1 12.03 4.51 -14.29
C MET A 1 11.07 5.41 -13.52
N SER A 2 9.80 5.03 -13.38
CA SER A 2 8.85 5.83 -12.60
C SER A 2 9.36 5.96 -11.16
N ASN A 3 9.44 7.20 -10.64
CA ASN A 3 9.84 7.47 -9.25
C ASN A 3 8.69 7.28 -8.25
N THR A 4 7.56 6.80 -8.74
CA THR A 4 6.31 6.65 -8.02
C THR A 4 5.77 5.24 -8.22
N LEU A 5 5.46 4.59 -7.12
CA LEU A 5 4.77 3.31 -7.03
C LEU A 5 3.28 3.60 -6.83
N ILE A 6 2.45 3.06 -7.70
CA ILE A 6 0.99 3.06 -7.52
C ILE A 6 0.64 1.81 -6.74
N VAL A 7 -0.10 1.99 -5.65
CA VAL A 7 -0.61 0.93 -4.77
C VAL A 7 -2.07 1.18 -4.47
N TYR A 8 -2.75 0.15 -3.97
CA TYR A 8 -4.17 0.19 -3.67
C TYR A 8 -4.43 -0.26 -2.24
N THR A 9 -5.52 0.17 -1.63
CA THR A 9 -5.92 -0.24 -0.27
C THR A 9 -7.43 -0.21 -0.15
N VAL A 10 -7.98 -0.94 0.81
CA VAL A 10 -9.39 -0.85 1.20
C VAL A 10 -9.52 0.28 2.24
N GLY A 11 -10.34 1.27 1.90
CA GLY A 11 -10.72 2.35 2.80
C GLY A 11 -12.13 2.14 3.36
N TYR A 12 -12.31 2.55 4.61
CA TYR A 12 -13.57 2.51 5.34
C TYR A 12 -14.05 3.94 5.63
N GLY A 13 -15.32 4.22 5.39
CA GLY A 13 -15.97 5.49 5.70
C GLY A 13 -15.86 6.57 4.63
N ASN A 14 -16.46 7.73 4.95
CA ASN A 14 -16.62 8.85 4.02
C ASN A 14 -15.32 9.63 3.86
N SER A 15 -15.19 10.41 2.77
CA SER A 15 -13.95 11.09 2.34
C SER A 15 -13.13 11.84 3.41
N SER A 16 -13.74 12.30 4.50
CA SER A 16 -13.08 13.05 5.59
C SER A 16 -12.53 12.19 6.73
N ASP A 17 -13.07 10.99 6.96
CA ASP A 17 -12.76 10.15 8.13
C ASP A 17 -12.26 8.75 7.75
N ARG A 18 -11.68 8.62 6.55
CA ARG A 18 -11.24 7.34 6.00
C ARG A 18 -10.35 6.59 7.00
N SER A 19 -10.80 5.44 7.47
CA SER A 19 -9.92 4.43 8.08
C SER A 19 -9.39 3.52 6.99
N PHE A 20 -8.23 2.94 7.22
CA PHE A 20 -7.58 2.03 6.29
C PHE A 20 -7.43 0.68 6.98
N ALA A 21 -7.57 -0.41 6.21
CA ALA A 21 -7.39 -1.76 6.73
C ALA A 21 -6.00 -1.88 7.33
N MET A 22 -5.90 -2.50 8.51
CA MET A 22 -4.64 -2.66 9.21
C MET A 22 -3.95 -3.96 8.81
N SER A 23 -2.68 -3.87 8.44
CA SER A 23 -1.80 -5.00 8.19
C SER A 23 -0.64 -4.96 9.17
N ASP A 24 -0.42 -6.08 9.84
CA ASP A 24 0.79 -6.35 10.60
C ASP A 24 1.75 -7.14 9.70
N ALA A 25 2.66 -6.44 9.02
CA ALA A 25 3.71 -7.05 8.22
C ALA A 25 5.05 -6.90 8.94
N THR A 26 5.83 -7.98 9.04
CA THR A 26 7.24 -7.84 9.42
C THR A 26 8.04 -7.56 8.16
N LEU A 27 8.52 -6.32 8.01
CA LEU A 27 9.44 -5.96 6.95
C LEU A 27 10.79 -6.66 7.15
N LYS A 28 11.59 -6.79 6.09
CA LYS A 28 12.94 -7.34 6.23
C LYS A 28 13.72 -6.54 7.28
N ARG A 29 14.56 -7.23 8.06
CA ARG A 29 15.27 -6.72 9.27
C ARG A 29 14.44 -6.72 10.56
N GLY A 30 13.24 -7.29 10.56
CA GLY A 30 12.49 -7.57 11.79
C GLY A 30 11.68 -6.38 12.32
N PHE A 31 11.48 -5.35 11.50
CA PHE A 31 10.62 -4.22 11.85
C PHE A 31 9.15 -4.61 11.68
N GLN A 32 8.36 -4.41 12.73
CA GLN A 32 6.91 -4.57 12.66
C GLN A 32 6.31 -3.32 12.02
N TYR A 33 5.91 -3.45 10.77
CA TYR A 33 4.99 -2.52 10.14
C TYR A 33 3.59 -2.87 10.61
N LYS A 34 2.99 -1.98 11.39
CA LYS A 34 1.56 -1.90 11.58
C LYS A 34 1.09 -0.70 10.81
N GLY A 35 0.46 -0.92 9.67
CA GLY A 35 -0.02 0.19 8.88
C GLY A 35 -1.09 -0.24 7.91
N ILE A 36 -1.35 0.62 6.93
CA ILE A 36 -2.37 0.37 5.92
C ILE A 36 -1.99 -0.87 5.10
N LEU A 37 -2.96 -1.76 4.88
CA LEU A 37 -2.81 -2.90 3.98
C LEU A 37 -2.70 -2.37 2.55
N LEU A 38 -1.57 -2.66 1.90
CA LEU A 38 -1.25 -2.17 0.56
C LEU A 38 -1.20 -3.32 -0.43
N HIS A 39 -1.99 -3.21 -1.49
CA HIS A 39 -2.03 -4.15 -2.60
C HIS A 39 -1.28 -3.58 -3.79
N SER A 40 -0.60 -4.46 -4.51
CA SER A 40 0.19 -4.12 -5.71
C SER A 40 -0.68 -3.94 -6.96
N SER A 41 -1.96 -4.32 -6.92
CA SER A 41 -2.93 -4.21 -8.02
C SER A 41 -4.31 -3.82 -7.49
N HIS A 42 -5.14 -3.24 -8.37
CA HIS A 42 -6.50 -2.83 -8.03
C HIS A 42 -7.37 -4.06 -7.76
N GLU A 43 -7.21 -5.10 -8.59
CA GLU A 43 -7.95 -6.35 -8.51
C GLU A 43 -7.74 -7.06 -7.17
N ALA A 44 -6.50 -7.09 -6.67
CA ALA A 44 -6.21 -7.68 -5.35
C ALA A 44 -6.83 -6.88 -4.19
N ALA A 45 -6.99 -5.57 -4.32
CA ALA A 45 -7.71 -4.76 -3.32
C ALA A 45 -9.22 -4.94 -3.42
N VAL A 46 -9.77 -5.16 -4.62
CA VAL A 46 -11.18 -5.48 -4.82
C VAL A 46 -11.51 -6.85 -4.22
N GLU A 47 -10.66 -7.85 -4.44
CA GLU A 47 -10.86 -9.19 -3.87
C GLU A 47 -10.89 -9.16 -2.34
N ASP A 48 -9.97 -8.43 -1.72
CA ASP A 48 -9.92 -8.23 -0.27
C ASP A 48 -11.15 -7.47 0.25
N MET A 49 -11.56 -6.40 -0.44
CA MET A 49 -12.80 -5.66 -0.13
C MET A 49 -14.05 -6.55 -0.24
N GLU A 50 -14.13 -7.41 -1.26
CA GLU A 50 -15.25 -8.35 -1.41
C GLU A 50 -15.27 -9.38 -0.29
N ASP A 51 -14.10 -9.83 0.18
CA ASP A 51 -13.99 -10.75 1.32
C ASP A 51 -14.42 -10.08 2.62
N ASP A 52 -14.11 -8.81 2.83
CA ASP A 52 -14.60 -8.01 3.97
C ASP A 52 -16.14 -7.86 3.92
N ILE A 53 -16.70 -7.56 2.75
CA ILE A 53 -18.16 -7.48 2.55
C ILE A 53 -18.82 -8.83 2.88
N ARG A 54 -18.23 -9.95 2.44
CA ARG A 54 -18.75 -11.30 2.75
C ARG A 54 -18.69 -11.61 4.26
N GLN A 55 -17.75 -11.00 4.98
CA GLN A 55 -17.60 -11.15 6.43
C GLN A 55 -18.57 -10.27 7.24
N GLY A 56 -19.30 -9.38 6.58
CA GLY A 56 -20.38 -8.59 7.19
C GLY A 56 -20.13 -7.10 7.26
N GLU A 57 -19.06 -6.59 6.63
CA GLU A 57 -18.83 -5.15 6.48
C GLU A 57 -19.83 -4.53 5.49
N ASP A 58 -20.16 -3.25 5.69
CA ASP A 58 -21.12 -2.53 4.85
C ASP A 58 -20.47 -2.11 3.52
N PRO A 59 -20.98 -2.59 2.35
CA PRO A 59 -20.43 -2.20 1.05
C PRO A 59 -20.54 -0.69 0.77
N GLU A 60 -21.46 0.04 1.40
CA GLU A 60 -21.57 1.50 1.23
C GLU A 60 -20.45 2.26 1.97
N GLU A 61 -19.82 1.63 2.96
CA GLU A 61 -18.72 2.20 3.74
C GLU A 61 -17.35 1.80 3.20
N LEU A 62 -17.28 0.86 2.26
CA LEU A 62 -16.02 0.34 1.72
C LEU A 62 -15.70 0.91 0.33
N GLY A 63 -14.41 1.11 0.08
CA GLY A 63 -13.95 1.48 -1.25
C GLY A 63 -12.46 1.24 -1.48
N VAL A 64 -12.11 0.87 -2.71
CA VAL A 64 -10.70 0.75 -3.11
C VAL A 64 -10.14 2.14 -3.38
N ILE A 65 -9.08 2.48 -2.64
CA ILE A 65 -8.38 3.76 -2.75
C ILE A 65 -7.07 3.54 -3.51
N THR A 66 -6.79 4.43 -4.46
CA THR A 66 -5.50 4.48 -5.15
C THR A 66 -4.55 5.42 -4.40
N LEU A 67 -3.35 4.93 -4.10
CA LEU A 67 -2.31 5.69 -3.43
C LEU A 67 -1.02 5.71 -4.25
N LYS A 68 -0.22 6.73 -4.01
CA LYS A 68 1.06 6.96 -4.68
C LYS A 68 2.17 7.08 -3.65
N ILE A 69 3.13 6.16 -3.71
CA ILE A 69 4.34 6.18 -2.87
C ILE A 69 5.51 6.63 -3.73
N ASN A 70 6.23 7.66 -3.31
CA ASN A 70 7.48 8.04 -3.97
C ASN A 70 8.69 7.31 -3.35
N ARG A 71 9.87 7.43 -3.99
CA ARG A 71 11.13 6.85 -3.50
C ARG A 71 11.57 7.32 -2.09
N ASN A 72 11.05 8.46 -1.63
CA ASN A 72 11.36 9.01 -0.32
C ASN A 72 10.44 8.46 0.78
N GLY A 73 9.48 7.60 0.42
CA GLY A 73 8.45 7.09 1.33
C GLY A 73 7.29 8.06 1.55
N ASP A 74 7.15 9.10 0.72
CA ASP A 74 6.00 10.00 0.83
C ASP A 74 4.78 9.36 0.16
N LEU A 75 3.73 9.17 0.95
CA LEU A 75 2.45 8.60 0.53
C LEU A 75 1.41 9.69 0.30
N TYR A 76 0.84 9.66 -0.90
CA TYR A 76 -0.22 10.55 -1.34
C TYR A 76 -1.46 9.78 -1.74
N ASP A 77 -2.62 10.36 -1.51
CA ASP A 77 -3.86 9.91 -2.14
C ASP A 77 -3.97 10.35 -3.61
N GLU A 78 -5.10 10.04 -4.24
CA GLU A 78 -5.40 10.44 -5.63
C GLU A 78 -5.45 11.96 -5.83
N TYR A 79 -5.76 12.73 -4.79
CA TYR A 79 -5.87 14.19 -4.79
C TYR A 79 -4.55 14.90 -4.45
N GLY A 80 -3.50 14.16 -4.09
CA GLY A 80 -2.19 14.69 -3.71
C GLY A 80 -2.07 15.09 -2.23
N VAL A 81 -2.99 14.65 -1.38
CA VAL A 81 -2.94 14.87 0.07
C VAL A 81 -1.95 13.88 0.68
N MET A 82 -1.05 14.38 1.53
CA MET A 82 -0.09 13.55 2.25
C MET A 82 -0.74 12.88 3.46
N LEU A 83 -0.63 11.55 3.56
CA LEU A 83 -1.37 10.75 4.55
C LEU A 83 -0.58 10.38 5.81
N HIS A 84 0.69 10.81 5.94
CA HIS A 84 1.55 10.39 7.04
C HIS A 84 0.99 10.74 8.42
N ASP A 85 0.36 11.90 8.56
CA ASP A 85 -0.17 12.39 9.82
C ASP A 85 -1.33 11.53 10.32
N GLN A 86 -2.22 11.18 9.41
CA GLN A 86 -3.39 10.34 9.68
C GLN A 86 -2.96 8.92 10.04
N ILE A 87 -2.04 8.34 9.27
CA ILE A 87 -1.52 7.00 9.55
C ILE A 87 -0.76 6.98 10.88
N ALA A 88 0.08 7.98 11.15
CA ALA A 88 0.81 8.12 12.40
C ALA A 88 -0.14 8.19 13.60
N LEU A 89 -1.21 9.00 13.50
CA LEU A 89 -2.22 9.15 14.54
C LEU A 89 -2.99 7.85 14.80
N GLN A 90 -3.49 7.21 13.73
CA GLN A 90 -4.26 5.97 13.81
C GLN A 90 -3.45 4.81 14.41
N ASN A 91 -2.13 4.81 14.20
CA ASN A 91 -1.25 3.71 14.55
C ASN A 91 -0.37 3.95 15.76
N ASN A 92 -0.51 5.11 16.41
CA ASN A 92 0.35 5.53 17.52
C ASN A 92 1.85 5.42 17.16
N GLN A 93 2.19 5.86 15.94
CA GLN A 93 3.55 5.89 15.41
C GLN A 93 3.97 7.33 15.14
N SER A 94 5.27 7.58 15.03
CA SER A 94 5.76 8.85 14.53
C SER A 94 5.67 8.92 13.00
N LYS A 95 5.49 10.13 12.46
CA LYS A 95 5.51 10.37 11.00
C LYS A 95 6.80 9.89 10.34
N LEU A 96 7.92 9.93 11.08
CA LEU A 96 9.22 9.50 10.60
C LEU A 96 9.27 7.98 10.42
N GLU A 97 8.73 7.21 11.38
CA GLU A 97 8.63 5.75 11.29
C GLU A 97 7.74 5.34 10.13
N VAL A 98 6.56 5.97 9.99
CA VAL A 98 5.65 5.72 8.86
C VAL A 98 6.35 5.93 7.52
N ARG A 99 7.07 7.05 7.35
CA ARG A 99 7.82 7.34 6.13
C ARG A 99 8.94 6.33 5.86
N GLN A 100 9.67 5.91 6.89
CA GLN A 100 10.72 4.89 6.76
C GLN A 100 10.12 3.55 6.28
N HIS A 101 9.00 3.13 6.86
CA HIS A 101 8.31 1.90 6.44
C HIS A 101 7.87 1.96 4.98
N LEU A 102 7.26 3.08 4.56
CA LEU A 102 6.82 3.27 3.17
C LEU A 102 7.98 3.32 2.19
N GLN A 103 9.12 3.88 2.60
CA GLN A 103 10.34 3.86 1.81
C GLN A 103 10.88 2.44 1.63
N GLU A 104 10.91 1.63 2.69
CA GLU A 104 11.34 0.24 2.62
C GLU A 104 10.41 -0.59 1.73
N TYR A 105 9.09 -0.42 1.90
CA TYR A 105 8.08 -1.04 1.03
C TYR A 105 8.31 -0.68 -0.44
N PHE A 106 8.52 0.60 -0.75
CA PHE A 106 8.81 1.07 -2.11
C PHE A 106 10.05 0.37 -2.69
N LEU A 107 11.14 0.28 -1.92
CA LEU A 107 12.38 -0.35 -2.37
C LEU A 107 12.19 -1.85 -2.62
N HIS A 108 11.42 -2.52 -1.78
CA HIS A 108 11.08 -3.94 -1.94
C HIS A 108 10.25 -4.20 -3.19
N GLU A 109 9.13 -3.49 -3.36
CA GLU A 109 8.26 -3.64 -4.53
C GLU A 109 8.99 -3.34 -5.84
N MET A 110 9.85 -2.31 -5.85
CA MET A 110 10.64 -1.98 -7.04
C MET A 110 11.70 -3.06 -7.34
N ALA A 111 12.32 -3.65 -6.32
CA ALA A 111 13.25 -4.76 -6.49
C ALA A 111 12.56 -6.03 -7.02
N ASP A 112 11.37 -6.33 -6.51
CA ASP A 112 10.58 -7.49 -6.95
C ASP A 112 10.07 -7.31 -8.38
N ARG A 113 9.57 -6.12 -8.74
CA ARG A 113 9.17 -5.79 -10.12
C ARG A 113 10.35 -5.90 -11.08
N ARG A 114 11.52 -5.41 -10.69
CA ARG A 114 12.74 -5.53 -11.49
C ARG A 114 13.15 -6.99 -11.69
N SER A 115 13.11 -7.79 -10.62
CA SER A 115 13.47 -9.22 -10.68
C SER A 115 12.53 -10.00 -11.60
N LYS A 116 11.22 -9.69 -11.56
CA LYS A 116 10.22 -10.27 -12.47
C LYS A 116 10.47 -9.88 -13.94
N LEU A 117 10.86 -8.63 -14.20
CA LEU A 117 11.21 -8.18 -15.56
C LEU A 117 12.47 -8.86 -16.09
N GLU A 118 13.51 -9.00 -15.27
CA GLU A 118 14.74 -9.70 -15.64
C GLU A 118 14.44 -11.19 -15.94
N ALA A 119 13.68 -11.87 -15.08
CA ALA A 119 13.27 -13.27 -15.30
C ALA A 119 12.38 -13.47 -16.54
N ALA A 120 11.46 -12.54 -16.82
CA ALA A 120 10.64 -12.56 -18.02
C ALA A 120 11.46 -12.34 -19.29
N THR A 121 12.47 -11.49 -19.23
CA THR A 121 13.38 -11.20 -20.36
C THR A 121 14.28 -12.40 -20.66
N GLU A 122 14.84 -13.04 -19.64
CA GLU A 122 15.63 -14.27 -19.80
C GLU A 122 14.80 -15.42 -20.38
N SER A 123 13.55 -15.55 -19.94
CA SER A 123 12.62 -16.56 -20.47
C SER A 123 12.23 -16.30 -21.93
N ALA A 124 12.19 -15.04 -22.36
CA ALA A 124 11.90 -14.65 -23.74
C ALA A 124 13.11 -14.75 -24.68
N MET A 125 14.33 -14.62 -24.16
CA MET A 125 15.59 -14.74 -24.93
C MET A 125 16.18 -16.16 -24.97
N GLY A 126 15.67 -17.06 -24.13
CA GLY A 126 16.04 -18.48 -24.09
C GLY A 126 15.20 -19.41 -24.98
N MET A 127 14.29 -18.85 -25.79
CA MET A 127 13.60 -19.52 -26.91
C MET A 127 14.18 -19.05 -28.24
#